data_AF-A0A359MY31-F1
#
_entry.id   AF-A0A359MY31-F1
#
_cell.length_a   1.000
_cell.length_b   1.000
_cell.length_c   1.000
_cell.angle_alpha   90.00
_cell.angle_beta   90.00
_cell.angle_gamma   90.00
#
_symmetry.space_group_name_H-M   'P 1'
#
loop_
_entity.id
_entity.type
_entity.pdbx_description
1 polymer ?
#
loop_
_entity_poly.entity_id
_entity_poly.type
_entity_poly.pdbx_seq_one_letter_code
_entity_poly.pdbx_strand_id
1 'polypeptide(L)' 'MNIACAEEYRCPNDHKLLFKGFVVDGEIEVKCRSCRELVTVHGNAEHSLICKKVDCPNRVR' A
#
# COMPACT_ATOMS: atom_id res chain seq x y z
N MET A 1 -16.08 -10.27 -0.18
CA MET A 1 -15.38 -9.37 -1.12
C MET A 1 -14.35 -8.60 -0.31
N ASN A 2 -13.06 -8.88 -0.49
CA ASN A 2 -12.02 -8.03 0.09
C ASN A 2 -11.76 -6.89 -0.89
N ILE A 3 -12.24 -5.70 -0.54
CA ILE A 3 -11.84 -4.46 -1.21
C ILE A 3 -10.44 -4.16 -0.69
N ALA A 4 -9.45 -4.12 -1.57
CA ALA A 4 -8.12 -3.69 -1.17
C ALA A 4 -8.17 -2.19 -0.85
N CYS A 5 -7.97 -1.84 0.42
CA CYS A 5 -7.78 -0.46 0.85
C CYS A 5 -6.32 -0.06 0.67
N ALA A 6 -6.05 1.19 0.31
CA ALA A 6 -4.69 1.70 0.25
C ALA A 6 -4.05 1.59 1.64
N GLU A 7 -2.83 1.05 1.70
CA GLU A 7 -2.11 0.91 2.96
C GLU A 7 -1.59 2.27 3.39
N GLU A 8 -1.75 2.58 4.68
CA GLU A 8 -1.16 3.76 5.30
C GLU A 8 -0.02 3.30 6.21
N TYR A 9 1.18 3.80 5.93
CA TYR A 9 2.29 3.68 6.86
C TYR A 9 2.55 5.03 7.54
N ARG A 10 2.41 5.00 8.87
CA ARG A 10 2.76 6.09 9.77
C ARG A 10 3.96 5.69 10.60
N CYS A 11 4.88 6.63 10.81
CA CYS A 11 6.01 6.40 11.70
C CYS A 11 5.50 6.04 13.11
N PRO A 12 5.98 4.95 13.75
CA PRO A 12 5.56 4.60 15.10
C PRO A 12 6.07 5.60 16.16
N ASN A 13 7.13 6.35 15.87
CA ASN A 13 7.74 7.29 16.81
C ASN A 13 7.10 8.69 16.79
N ASP A 14 6.76 9.22 15.61
CA ASP A 14 6.20 10.58 15.46
C ASP A 14 4.82 10.64 14.80
N HIS A 15 4.24 9.48 14.48
CA HIS A 15 2.90 9.29 13.89
C HIS A 15 2.66 10.03 12.56
N LYS A 16 3.71 10.59 11.95
CA LYS A 16 3.62 11.23 10.64
C LYS A 16 3.28 10.20 9.58
N LEU A 17 2.37 10.56 8.68
CA LEU A 17 2.10 9.79 7.48
C LEU A 17 3.31 9.87 6.56
N LEU A 18 3.98 8.74 6.35
CA LEU A 18 5.16 8.68 5.47
C LEU A 18 4.80 8.08 4.11
N PHE A 19 3.82 7.19 4.07
CA PHE A 19 3.37 6.56 2.84
C PHE A 19 1.88 6.24 2.90
N LYS A 20 1.18 6.45 1.78
CA LYS A 20 -0.19 5.99 1.56
C LYS A 20 -0.33 5.53 0.11
N GLY A 21 -0.61 4.25 -0.11
CA GLY A 21 -0.72 3.72 -1.46
C GLY A 21 -0.87 2.22 -1.54
N PHE A 22 -0.79 1.71 -2.76
CA PHE A 22 -0.71 0.28 -3.04
C PHE A 22 0.73 -0.03 -3.47
N VAL A 23 1.35 -1.00 -2.81
CA VAL A 23 2.60 -1.59 -3.28
C VAL A 23 2.21 -2.92 -3.92
N VAL A 24 2.60 -3.10 -5.19
CA VAL A 24 2.23 -4.26 -6.01
C VAL A 24 3.51 -4.91 -6.49
N ASP A 25 3.66 -6.20 -6.23
CA ASP A 25 4.80 -7.01 -6.70
C ASP A 25 6.16 -6.31 -6.54
N GLY A 26 6.41 -5.76 -5.35
CA GLY A 26 7.63 -5.01 -5.06
C GLY A 26 7.76 -4.65 -3.59
N GLU A 27 8.78 -3.88 -3.28
CA GLU A 27 9.01 -3.35 -1.94
C GLU A 27 9.41 -1.87 -2.02
N ILE A 28 9.09 -1.12 -0.97
CA ILE A 28 9.53 0.25 -0.82
C ILE A 28 10.21 0.42 0.53
N GLU A 29 11.31 1.16 0.54
CA GLU A 29 11.95 1.60 1.78
C GLU A 29 11.53 3.02 2.10
N VAL A 30 11.01 3.23 3.31
CA VAL A 30 10.49 4.52 3.76
C VAL A 30 11.29 4.98 4.99
N LYS A 31 11.97 6.12 4.85
CA LYS A 31 12.76 6.71 5.93
C LYS A 31 12.05 7.92 6.54
N CYS A 32 11.80 7.90 7.84
CA CYS A 32 11.34 9.07 8.56
C CYS A 32 12.48 10.09 8.69
N ARG A 33 12.27 11.34 8.26
CA ARG A 33 13.30 12.38 8.36
C ARG A 33 13.51 12.88 9.79
N SER A 34 12.51 12.78 10.66
CA SER A 34 12.60 13.26 12.05
C SER A 34 13.34 12.27 12.95
N CYS A 35 12.82 11.04 13.08
CA CYS A 35 13.42 10.03 13.97
C CYS A 35 14.49 9.16 13.29
N ARG A 36 14.66 9.29 11.96
CA ARG A 36 15.60 8.51 11.12
C ARG A 36 15.31 7.02 11.02
N GLU A 37 14.19 6.57 11.56
CA GLU A 37 13.69 5.20 11.39
C GLU A 37 13.51 4.88 9.90
N LEU A 38 13.87 3.65 9.55
CA LEU A 38 13.73 3.08 8.21
C LEU A 38 12.82 1.86 8.32
N VAL A 39 11.81 1.79 7.46
CA VAL A 39 10.94 0.62 7.33
C VAL A 39 10.94 0.13 5.89
N THR A 40 10.72 -1.16 5.70
CA THR A 40 10.41 -1.76 4.40
C THR A 40 8.93 -2.13 4.38
N VAL A 41 8.20 -1.62 3.39
CA VAL A 41 6.81 -2.00 3.14
C VAL A 41 6.80 -2.93 1.93
N HIS A 42 6.30 -4.15 2.14
CA HIS A 42 6.19 -5.16 1.09
C HIS A 42 4.85 -5.06 0.38
N GLY A 43 4.89 -5.18 -0.94
CA GLY A 43 3.69 -5.20 -1.76
C GLY A 43 2.90 -6.48 -1.64
N ASN A 44 1.60 -6.31 -1.85
CA ASN A 44 0.71 -7.44 -2.05
C ASN A 44 0.86 -7.97 -3.48
N ALA A 45 0.57 -9.25 -3.67
CA ALA A 45 0.64 -9.85 -4.99
C ALA A 45 -0.39 -9.18 -5.94
N GLU A 46 -0.03 -8.91 -7.19
CA GLU A 46 -0.86 -8.17 -8.18
C GLU A 46 -2.31 -8.68 -8.23
N HIS A 47 -2.49 -9.99 -8.25
CA HIS A 47 -3.79 -10.64 -8.33
C HIS A 47 -4.73 -10.37 -7.14
N SER A 48 -4.21 -9.82 -6.03
CA SER A 48 -5.00 -9.40 -4.87
C SER A 48 -5.71 -8.06 -5.08
N LEU A 49 -5.22 -7.24 -6.03
CA LEU A 49 -5.78 -5.92 -6.35
C LEU A 49 -6.67 -5.96 -7.61
N ILE A 50 -6.61 -7.04 -8.38
CA ILE A 50 -7.45 -7.24 -9.57
C ILE A 50 -8.87 -7.61 -9.15
N CYS A 51 -9.84 -6.77 -9.52
CA CYS A 51 -11.25 -7.14 -9.41
C CYS A 51 -11.60 -8.24 -10.43
N LYS A 52 -11.71 -9.49 -9.97
CA LYS A 52 -12.04 -10.66 -10.82
C LYS A 52 -13.55 -10.79 -11.16
N LYS A 53 -14.39 -9.85 -10.73
CA LYS A 53 -15.83 -9.87 -11.03
C LYS A 53 -16.05 -9.52 -12.51
N VAL A 54 -16.60 -10.48 -13.26
CA VAL A 54 -16.82 -10.38 -14.72
C VAL A 54 -17.58 -9.09 -15.10
N ASP A 55 -18.56 -8.69 -14.28
CA ASP A 55 -19.36 -7.47 -14.46
C ASP A 55 -19.07 -6.41 -13.39
N CYS A 56 -17.79 -6.11 -13.14
CA CYS A 56 -17.45 -4.99 -12.26
C CYS A 56 -17.68 -3.64 -12.98
N PRO A 57 -18.59 -2.76 -12.51
CA PRO A 57 -18.88 -1.49 -13.16
C PRO A 57 -17.68 -0.52 -13.17
N ASN A 58 -16.69 -0.75 -12.29
CA ASN A 58 -15.48 0.06 -12.19
C ASN A 58 -14.28 -0.54 -12.95
N ARG A 59 -14.48 -1.61 -13.73
CA ARG A 59 -13.42 -2.21 -14.55
C ARG A 59 -13.18 -1.33 -15.77
N VAL A 60 -11.99 -0.73 -15.86
CA VAL A 60 -11.55 -0.02 -17.06
C VAL A 60 -11.45 -1.05 -18.19
N ARG A 61 -12.14 -0.80 -19.32
CA ARG A 61 -12.11 -1.63 -20.53
C ARG A 61 -10.96 -1.23 -21.44
#